data_AF-A0A9D4T5J8-F1
#
_entry.id   AF-A0A9D4T5J8-F1
#
_cell.length_a   1.000
_cell.length_b   1.000
_cell.length_c   1.000
_cell.angle_alpha   90.00
_cell.angle_beta   90.00
_cell.angle_gamma   90.00
#
_symmetry.space_group_name_H-M   'P 1'
#
loop_
_entity.id
_entity.type
_entity.pdbx_description
1 polymer ?
#
loop_
_entity_poly.entity_id
_entity_poly.type
_entity_poly.pdbx_seq_one_letter_code
_entity_poly.pdbx_strand_id
1 'polypeptide(L)'
;MKAPTPVASSTGGTGDRATYKDKDKPAQVRQSNITAAKAVADAIRTSLGPRGMDKMIQAANGDVTITNDGATILKQMQVLHPAAKMLVELSKAQDVEAGDGTTTVVVIAGSLLDAAAKLLLKGQFSLAYISFL
;
A
#
# COMPACT_ATOMS: atom_id res chain seq x y z
N MET A 1 3.24 -18.35 -66.76
CA MET A 1 4.63 -18.56 -66.33
C MET A 1 4.81 -17.93 -64.95
N LYS A 2 5.28 -18.74 -64.00
CA LYS A 2 5.42 -18.45 -62.58
C LYS A 2 6.85 -17.99 -62.32
N ALA A 3 7.05 -16.86 -61.64
CA ALA A 3 8.21 -16.62 -60.79
C ALA A 3 7.81 -15.64 -59.66
N PRO A 4 8.19 -15.92 -58.41
CA PRO A 4 7.59 -15.34 -57.21
C PRO A 4 8.22 -14.00 -56.81
N THR A 5 7.39 -13.10 -56.29
CA THR A 5 7.85 -11.94 -55.51
C THR A 5 8.47 -12.40 -54.19
N PRO A 6 9.61 -11.82 -53.76
CA PRO A 6 10.23 -12.15 -52.49
C PRO A 6 9.44 -11.55 -51.32
N VAL A 7 9.14 -12.37 -50.31
CA VAL A 7 8.61 -11.95 -49.01
C VAL A 7 9.80 -11.72 -48.09
N ALA A 8 10.00 -10.49 -47.61
CA ALA A 8 10.94 -10.20 -46.53
C ALA A 8 10.41 -9.06 -45.63
N SER A 9 9.93 -9.49 -44.46
CA SER A 9 9.86 -8.79 -43.17
C SER A 9 9.37 -7.33 -43.13
N SER A 10 8.10 -7.18 -42.79
CA SER A 10 7.51 -5.96 -42.26
C SER A 10 8.29 -5.45 -41.04
N THR A 11 8.84 -4.26 -41.21
CA THR A 11 9.38 -3.34 -40.19
C THR A 11 8.58 -3.41 -38.89
N GLY A 12 9.26 -3.77 -37.81
CA GLY A 12 8.70 -3.87 -36.46
C GLY A 12 8.05 -2.57 -36.02
N GLY A 13 6.79 -2.67 -35.61
CA GLY A 13 6.03 -1.57 -35.04
C GLY A 13 6.70 -1.00 -33.80
N THR A 14 6.83 0.32 -33.81
CA THR A 14 7.19 1.19 -32.70
C THR A 14 6.17 1.03 -31.59
N GLY A 15 6.37 0.03 -30.73
CA GLY A 15 5.67 -0.06 -29.46
C GLY A 15 6.26 1.00 -28.53
N ASP A 16 5.49 2.06 -28.26
CA ASP A 16 5.67 2.96 -27.14
C ASP A 16 5.70 2.14 -25.84
N ARG A 17 6.88 1.62 -25.49
CA ARG A 17 7.19 1.19 -24.14
C ARG A 17 7.30 2.45 -23.32
N ALA A 18 6.15 2.94 -22.88
CA ALA A 18 6.03 3.93 -21.82
C ALA A 18 7.07 3.58 -20.74
N THR A 19 8.13 4.37 -20.68
CA THR A 19 9.22 4.17 -19.75
C THR A 19 8.69 4.48 -18.36
N TYR A 20 8.15 3.47 -17.67
CA TYR A 20 7.90 3.53 -16.24
C TYR A 20 9.28 3.47 -15.55
N LYS A 21 10.00 4.59 -15.59
CA LYS A 21 11.21 4.80 -14.80
C LYS A 21 10.76 5.50 -13.53
N ASP A 22 10.34 4.73 -12.54
CA ASP A 22 10.40 5.17 -11.14
C ASP A 22 11.88 5.29 -10.76
N LYS A 23 12.53 6.35 -11.25
CA LYS A 23 13.88 6.75 -10.85
C LYS A 23 13.80 7.65 -9.61
N ASP A 24 12.93 7.30 -8.67
CA ASP A 24 12.87 7.98 -7.40
C ASP A 24 14.13 7.68 -6.61
N LYS A 25 14.73 8.73 -6.05
CA LYS A 25 15.89 8.56 -5.17
C LYS A 25 15.48 7.59 -4.06
N PRO A 26 16.32 6.63 -3.64
CA PRO A 26 15.94 5.63 -2.65
C PRO A 26 15.48 6.23 -1.31
N ALA A 27 15.85 7.48 -1.00
CA ALA A 27 15.31 8.23 0.13
C ALA A 27 13.86 8.71 -0.08
N GLN A 28 13.50 9.14 -1.30
CA GLN A 28 12.16 9.60 -1.65
C GLN A 28 11.15 8.44 -1.66
N VAL A 29 11.52 7.27 -2.20
CA VAL A 29 10.67 6.07 -2.17
C VAL A 29 10.32 5.68 -0.73
N ARG A 30 11.34 5.65 0.14
CA ARG A 30 11.14 5.35 1.57
C ARG A 30 10.17 6.33 2.22
N GLN A 31 10.35 7.63 1.97
CA GLN A 31 9.48 8.65 2.53
C GLN A 31 8.05 8.51 2.00
N SER A 32 7.87 8.28 0.70
CA SER A 32 6.56 8.07 0.07
C SER A 32 5.82 6.88 0.68
N ASN A 33 6.52 5.74 0.83
CA ASN A 33 5.98 4.53 1.45
C ASN A 33 5.49 4.79 2.87
N ILE A 34 6.29 5.48 3.68
CA ILE A 34 5.94 5.78 5.08
C ILE A 34 4.74 6.73 5.14
N THR A 35 4.73 7.79 4.34
CA THR A 35 3.63 8.75 4.31
C THR A 35 2.31 8.09 3.89
N ALA A 36 2.32 7.25 2.85
CA ALA A 36 1.13 6.54 2.40
C ALA A 36 0.58 5.56 3.45
N ALA A 37 1.46 4.75 4.05
CA ALA A 37 1.08 3.80 5.09
C ALA A 37 0.56 4.50 6.36
N LYS A 38 1.19 5.62 6.75
CA LYS A 38 0.75 6.44 7.88
C LYS A 38 -0.63 7.04 7.64
N ALA A 39 -0.91 7.54 6.44
CA ALA A 39 -2.23 8.10 6.12
C ALA A 39 -3.36 7.08 6.31
N VAL A 40 -3.12 5.81 5.95
CA VAL A 40 -4.08 4.73 6.18
C VAL A 40 -4.23 4.42 7.67
N ALA A 41 -3.13 4.34 8.42
CA ALA A 41 -3.18 4.10 9.86
C ALA A 41 -3.93 5.23 10.61
N ASP A 42 -3.70 6.49 10.23
CA ASP A 42 -4.37 7.64 10.83
C ASP A 42 -5.88 7.66 10.54
N ALA A 43 -6.31 7.19 9.36
CA ALA A 43 -7.73 7.08 9.01
C ALA A 43 -8.48 6.09 9.91
N ILE A 44 -7.82 5.01 10.32
CA ILE A 44 -8.40 3.91 11.10
C ILE A 44 -8.23 4.12 12.60
N ARG A 45 -7.22 4.90 13.01
CA ARG A 45 -6.93 5.18 14.42
C ARG A 45 -8.13 5.70 15.21
N THR A 46 -9.01 6.48 14.58
CA THR A 46 -10.22 7.02 15.25
C THR A 46 -11.29 5.98 15.55
N SER A 47 -11.18 4.79 14.94
CA SER A 47 -12.07 3.64 15.14
C SER A 47 -11.51 2.67 16.18
N LEU A 48 -10.38 3.01 16.82
CA LEU A 48 -9.77 2.19 17.85
C LEU A 48 -10.43 2.41 19.22
N GLY A 49 -10.83 1.31 19.86
CA GLY A 49 -11.26 1.26 21.26
C GLY A 49 -12.77 1.38 21.47
N PRO A 50 -13.25 1.29 22.73
CA PRO A 50 -14.68 1.27 23.06
C PRO A 50 -15.39 2.61 22.84
N ARG A 51 -14.63 3.69 22.57
CA ARG A 51 -15.13 4.99 22.12
C ARG A 51 -14.71 5.30 20.68
N GLY A 52 -14.35 4.26 19.91
CA GLY A 52 -14.05 4.39 18.49
C GLY A 52 -15.27 4.86 17.72
N MET A 53 -15.05 5.74 16.75
CA MET A 53 -16.12 6.22 15.88
C MET A 53 -16.31 5.27 14.70
N ASP A 54 -17.57 4.95 14.41
CA ASP A 54 -17.93 4.19 13.23
C ASP A 54 -17.58 4.97 11.96
N LYS A 55 -17.18 4.23 10.92
CA LYS A 55 -16.94 4.77 9.59
C LYS A 55 -18.11 4.39 8.70
N MET A 56 -18.72 5.40 8.10
CA MET A 56 -19.64 5.23 6.99
C MET A 56 -18.83 5.20 5.70
N ILE A 57 -18.89 4.09 4.98
CA ILE A 57 -18.21 3.87 3.71
C ILE A 57 -19.29 3.66 2.65
N GLN A 58 -19.21 4.42 1.57
CA GLN A 58 -20.08 4.25 0.40
C GLN A 58 -19.25 3.62 -0.73
N ALA A 59 -19.66 2.43 -1.16
CA ALA A 59 -19.07 1.75 -2.30
C ALA A 59 -19.55 2.37 -3.62
N ALA A 60 -18.80 2.13 -4.70
CA ALA A 60 -19.10 2.71 -6.02
C ALA A 60 -20.44 2.25 -6.62
N ASN A 61 -20.98 1.13 -6.15
CA ASN A 61 -22.29 0.61 -6.52
C ASN A 61 -23.45 1.25 -5.73
N GLY A 62 -23.16 2.15 -4.78
CA GLY A 62 -24.16 2.81 -3.94
C GLY A 62 -24.42 2.14 -2.59
N ASP A 63 -23.80 0.98 -2.31
CA ASP A 63 -23.95 0.30 -1.02
C ASP A 63 -23.26 1.09 0.10
N VAL A 64 -24.00 1.32 1.19
CA VAL A 64 -23.48 2.03 2.37
C VAL A 64 -23.25 1.01 3.49
N THR A 65 -22.00 0.90 3.93
CA THR A 65 -21.61 0.09 5.09
C THR A 65 -21.17 1.01 6.22
N ILE A 66 -21.77 0.84 7.40
CA ILE A 66 -21.33 1.51 8.63
C ILE A 66 -20.65 0.47 9.50
N THR A 67 -19.37 0.67 9.82
CA THR A 67 -18.61 -0.29 10.63
C THR A 67 -17.50 0.37 11.43
N ASN A 68 -17.15 -0.26 12.55
CA ASN A 68 -15.99 0.09 13.37
C ASN A 68 -14.81 -0.89 13.18
N ASP A 69 -15.03 -2.00 12.47
CA ASP A 69 -13.99 -3.00 12.28
C ASP A 69 -12.94 -2.52 11.26
N GLY A 70 -11.68 -2.42 11.72
CA GLY A 70 -10.56 -2.00 10.91
C GLY A 70 -10.33 -2.88 9.68
N ALA A 71 -10.55 -4.20 9.76
CA ALA A 71 -10.36 -5.09 8.62
C ALA A 71 -11.41 -4.83 7.53
N THR A 72 -12.68 -4.65 7.92
CA THR A 72 -13.76 -4.31 6.99
C THR A 72 -13.56 -2.92 6.36
N ILE A 73 -13.17 -1.93 7.17
CA ILE A 73 -12.85 -0.57 6.68
C ILE A 73 -11.74 -0.63 5.61
N LEU A 74 -10.66 -1.36 5.89
CA LEU A 74 -9.52 -1.52 4.99
C LEU A 74 -9.86 -2.30 3.72
N LYS A 75 -10.73 -3.31 3.80
CA LYS A 75 -11.19 -4.09 2.64
C LYS A 75 -12.02 -3.26 1.67
N GLN A 76 -12.83 -2.32 2.19
CA GLN A 76 -13.65 -1.45 1.35
C GLN A 76 -12.90 -0.22 0.83
N MET A 77 -11.83 0.21 1.49
CA MET A 77 -10.96 1.27 0.99
C MET A 77 -10.18 0.83 -0.26
N GLN A 78 -10.31 1.60 -1.35
CA GLN A 78 -9.48 1.42 -2.54
C GLN A 78 -8.09 2.04 -2.33
N VAL A 79 -7.14 1.23 -1.86
CA VAL A 79 -5.76 1.66 -1.63
C VAL A 79 -4.90 1.37 -2.86
N LEU A 80 -4.39 2.43 -3.51
CA LEU A 80 -3.52 2.31 -4.70
C LEU A 80 -2.05 2.08 -4.36
N HIS A 81 -1.58 2.63 -3.24
CA HIS A 81 -0.16 2.63 -2.90
C HIS A 81 0.28 1.25 -2.35
N PRO A 82 1.35 0.61 -2.90
CA PRO A 82 1.76 -0.75 -2.49
C PRO A 82 2.04 -0.89 -0.98
N ALA A 83 2.78 0.06 -0.40
CA ALA A 83 3.07 0.06 1.04
C ALA A 83 1.81 0.12 1.93
N ALA A 84 0.76 0.78 1.47
CA ALA A 84 -0.50 0.87 2.20
C ALA A 84 -1.36 -0.39 1.98
N LYS A 85 -1.25 -1.04 0.82
CA LYS A 85 -1.86 -2.37 0.57
C LYS A 85 -1.29 -3.44 1.50
N MET A 86 0.01 -3.38 1.82
CA MET A 86 0.60 -4.28 2.82
C MET A 86 -0.08 -4.16 4.20
N LEU A 87 -0.50 -2.96 4.61
CA LEU A 87 -1.24 -2.79 5.87
C LEU A 87 -2.65 -3.42 5.83
N VAL A 88 -3.32 -3.36 4.67
CA VAL A 88 -4.61 -4.04 4.45
C VAL A 88 -4.46 -5.55 4.61
N GLU A 89 -3.42 -6.11 3.99
CA GLU A 89 -3.12 -7.55 4.07
C GLU A 89 -2.78 -7.98 5.51
N LEU A 90 -2.05 -7.14 6.24
CA LEU A 90 -1.68 -7.38 7.63
C LEU A 90 -2.91 -7.38 8.56
N SER A 91 -3.83 -6.43 8.38
CA SER A 91 -5.11 -6.41 9.11
C SER A 91 -5.97 -7.64 8.78
N LYS A 92 -6.02 -8.05 7.50
CA LYS A 92 -6.75 -9.24 7.07
C LYS A 92 -6.14 -10.53 7.63
N ALA A 93 -4.82 -10.63 7.73
CA ALA A 93 -4.16 -11.77 8.35
C ALA A 93 -4.53 -11.85 9.85
N GLN A 94 -4.50 -10.72 10.55
CA GLN A 94 -4.90 -10.65 11.96
C GLN A 94 -6.38 -11.05 12.18
N ASP A 95 -7.26 -10.63 11.28
CA ASP A 95 -8.69 -10.99 11.25
C ASP A 95 -8.88 -12.51 11.14
N VAL A 96 -8.07 -13.19 10.30
CA VAL A 96 -8.14 -14.65 10.11
C VAL A 96 -7.56 -15.42 11.29
N GLU A 97 -6.43 -14.98 11.85
CA GLU A 97 -5.70 -15.72 12.88
C GLU A 97 -6.30 -15.55 14.28
N ALA A 98 -6.66 -14.32 14.65
CA ALA A 98 -7.12 -13.99 16.01
C ALA A 98 -8.58 -13.50 16.05
N GLY A 99 -9.09 -12.91 14.97
CA GLY A 99 -10.42 -12.31 14.93
C GLY A 99 -10.59 -11.03 15.76
N ASP A 100 -9.51 -10.51 16.37
CA ASP A 100 -9.49 -9.24 17.11
C ASP A 100 -8.12 -8.54 16.94
N GLY A 101 -8.08 -7.24 17.22
CA GLY A 101 -6.90 -6.41 17.10
C GLY A 101 -6.58 -5.97 15.67
N THR A 102 -7.51 -6.16 14.73
CA THR A 102 -7.41 -5.76 13.31
C THR A 102 -7.09 -4.27 13.16
N THR A 103 -7.67 -3.43 14.03
CA THR A 103 -7.42 -1.98 14.11
C THR A 103 -6.10 -1.69 14.83
N THR A 104 -5.82 -2.38 15.93
CA THR A 104 -4.64 -2.17 16.77
C THR A 104 -3.35 -2.46 15.99
N VAL A 105 -3.31 -3.55 15.23
CA VAL A 105 -2.10 -3.96 14.49
C VAL A 105 -1.71 -2.92 13.43
N VAL A 106 -2.70 -2.30 12.78
CA VAL A 106 -2.50 -1.28 11.75
C VAL A 106 -2.01 0.03 12.38
N VAL A 107 -2.59 0.42 13.52
CA VAL A 107 -2.16 1.60 14.27
C VAL A 107 -0.73 1.44 14.80
N ILE A 108 -0.37 0.26 15.30
CA ILE A 108 1.01 -0.04 15.74
C ILE A 108 1.97 0.04 14.56
N ALA A 109 1.63 -0.57 13.41
CA ALA A 109 2.47 -0.50 12.21
C ALA A 109 2.69 0.94 11.74
N GLY A 110 1.65 1.76 11.69
CA GLY A 110 1.76 3.20 11.37
C GLY A 110 2.64 3.97 12.37
N SER A 111 2.51 3.66 13.66
CA SER A 111 3.32 4.26 14.73
C SER A 111 4.81 3.90 14.59
N LEU A 112 5.10 2.64 14.26
CA LEU A 112 6.46 2.16 14.05
C LEU A 112 7.10 2.80 12.82
N LEU A 113 6.34 2.99 11.73
CA LEU A 113 6.81 3.71 10.54
C LEU A 113 7.11 5.18 10.83
N ASP A 114 6.32 5.84 11.67
CA ASP A 114 6.59 7.22 12.12
C ASP A 114 7.88 7.32 12.96
N ALA A 115 8.10 6.35 13.85
CA ALA A 115 9.35 6.24 14.60
C ALA A 115 10.54 5.99 13.67
N ALA A 116 10.40 5.09 12.69
CA ALA A 116 11.43 4.81 11.70
C ALA A 116 11.75 6.04 10.84
N ALA A 117 10.75 6.83 10.42
CA ALA A 117 10.95 8.09 9.70
C ALA A 117 11.80 9.08 10.51
N LYS A 118 11.52 9.24 11.81
CA LYS A 118 12.31 10.10 12.71
C LYS A 118 13.76 9.64 12.82
N LEU A 119 14.02 8.33 12.84
CA LEU A 119 15.37 7.77 12.89
C LEU A 119 16.13 7.92 11.56
N LEU A 120 15.41 7.80 10.43
CA LEU A 120 15.97 8.06 9.10
C LEU A 120 16.43 9.51 8.95
N LEU A 121 15.63 10.47 9.44
CA LEU A 121 15.98 11.90 9.44
C LEU A 121 17.21 12.21 10.32
N LYS A 122 17.38 11.49 11.43
CA LYS A 122 18.54 11.60 12.31
C LYS A 122 19.80 10.92 11.77
N GLY A 123 19.72 10.23 10.61
CA GLY A 123 20.83 9.48 10.04
C GLY A 123 21.24 8.23 10.83
N GLN A 124 20.43 7.80 11.81
CA GLN A 124 20.72 6.65 12.68
C GLN A 124 20.34 5.32 12.03
N PHE A 125 19.47 5.34 11.03
CA PHE A 125 19.00 4.17 10.29
C PHE A 125 19.79 4.01 8.98
N SER A 126 21.01 3.50 9.09
CA SER A 126 21.75 2.94 7.95
C SER A 126 21.33 1.48 7.76
N LEU A 127 21.10 1.07 6.51
CA LEU A 127 20.56 -0.24 6.10
C LEU A 127 21.44 -1.45 6.46
N ALA A 128 22.53 -1.26 7.20
CA ALA A 128 23.43 -2.34 7.61
C ALA A 128 22.80 -3.32 8.62
N TYR A 129 21.76 -2.92 9.37
CA TYR A 129 21.24 -3.74 10.48
C TYR A 129 20.03 -4.63 10.15
N ILE A 130 19.30 -4.37 9.06
CA ILE A 130 18.03 -5.09 8.78
C ILE A 130 18.21 -6.29 7.84
N SER A 131 19.37 -6.44 7.18
CA SER A 131 19.64 -7.57 6.28
C SER A 131 20.15 -8.84 6.96
N PHE A 132 20.15 -8.93 8.30
CA PHE A 132 20.76 -10.05 9.04
C PHE A 132 19.80 -10.84 9.96
N LEU A 133 18.49 -10.62 9.84
CA LEU A 133 17.45 -11.43 10.49
C LEU A 133 16.38 -11.79 9.45
#